data_AF-A0A3M1WYE7-F1
#
_entry.id   AF-A0A3M1WYE7-F1
#
_cell.length_a   1.000
_cell.length_b   1.000
_cell.length_c   1.000
_cell.angle_alpha   90.00
_cell.angle_beta   90.00
_cell.angle_gamma   90.00
#
_symmetry.space_group_name_H-M   'P 1'
#
loop_
_entity.id
_entity.type
_entity.pdbx_description
1 polymer ?
#
loop_
_entity_poly.entity_id
_entity_poly.type
_entity_poly.pdbx_seq_one_letter_code
_entity_poly.pdbx_strand_id
1 'polypeptide(L)' 'AIGQPAAARAVGQAVGANPVAWLVPCHRVVAARGPGGYHWGLEVKRRLLALEGVHLS' A
#
# COMPACT_ATOMS: atom_id res chain seq x y z
N ALA A 1 -10.49 -10.02 2.82
CA ALA A 1 -9.27 -10.47 3.54
C ALA A 1 -9.00 -11.94 3.21
N ILE A 2 -7.75 -12.41 3.28
CA ILE A 2 -7.35 -13.78 2.86
C ILE A 2 -7.58 -14.87 3.94
N GLY A 3 -8.34 -14.58 5.00
CA GLY A 3 -8.59 -15.55 6.08
C GLY A 3 -7.41 -15.84 7.02
N GLN A 4 -6.32 -15.06 6.94
CA GLN A 4 -5.13 -15.23 7.79
C GLN A 4 -4.83 -13.96 8.59
N PRO A 5 -5.41 -13.78 9.79
CA PRO A 5 -5.28 -12.54 10.57
C PRO A 5 -3.83 -12.16 10.93
N ALA A 6 -2.95 -13.15 11.14
CA ALA A 6 -1.55 -12.94 11.49
C ALA A 6 -0.64 -12.61 10.28
N ALA A 7 -1.15 -12.66 9.05
CA ALA A 7 -0.35 -12.52 7.83
C ALA A 7 -0.07 -11.06 7.41
N ALA A 8 -0.39 -10.06 8.25
CA ALA A 8 -0.33 -8.64 7.87
C ALA A 8 1.02 -8.21 7.28
N ARG A 9 2.14 -8.68 7.85
CA ARG A 9 3.49 -8.38 7.34
C ARG A 9 3.75 -9.03 5.98
N ALA A 10 3.38 -10.30 5.81
CA ALA A 10 3.55 -11.02 4.54
C ALA A 10 2.70 -10.38 3.43
N VAL A 11 1.43 -10.05 3.73
CA VAL A 11 0.53 -9.34 2.82
C VAL A 11 1.10 -7.98 2.44
N GLY A 12 1.58 -7.20 3.42
CA GLY A 12 2.18 -5.90 3.15
C GLY A 12 3.38 -5.97 2.20
N GLN A 13 4.25 -6.97 2.37
CA GLN A 13 5.40 -7.18 1.46
C GLN A 13 4.95 -7.61 0.06
N ALA A 14 4.04 -8.59 -0.04
CA ALA A 14 3.53 -9.07 -1.32
C ALA A 14 2.84 -7.96 -2.12
N VAL A 15 1.98 -7.17 -1.47
CA VAL A 15 1.31 -6.03 -2.10
C VAL A 15 2.29 -4.92 -2.45
N GLY A 16 3.23 -4.61 -1.54
CA GLY A 16 4.25 -3.60 -1.74
C GLY A 16 5.18 -3.88 -2.94
N ALA A 17 5.36 -5.15 -3.30
CA ALA A 17 6.19 -5.60 -4.42
C ALA A 17 5.46 -5.66 -5.77
N ASN A 18 4.19 -5.29 -5.85
CA ASN A 18 3.39 -5.40 -7.08
C ASN A 18 3.99 -4.56 -8.25
N PRO A 19 4.40 -5.20 -9.37
CA PRO A 19 4.95 -4.49 -10.53
C PRO A 19 3.87 -3.95 -11.49
N VAL A 20 2.59 -4.24 -11.25
CA VAL A 20 1.47 -3.75 -12.07
C VAL A 20 0.64 -2.78 -11.25
N ALA A 21 1.25 -1.66 -10.85
CA ALA A 21 0.53 -0.58 -10.19
C ALA A 21 -0.56 0.01 -11.11
N TRP A 22 -1.48 0.78 -10.54
CA TRP A 22 -2.68 1.36 -11.19
C TRP A 22 -3.80 0.36 -11.47
N LEU A 23 -3.53 -0.76 -12.16
CA LEU A 23 -4.54 -1.80 -12.36
C LEU A 23 -4.90 -2.48 -11.03
N VAL A 24 -3.87 -2.81 -10.26
CA VAL A 24 -4.04 -3.32 -8.89
C VAL A 24 -3.68 -2.19 -7.92
N PRO A 25 -4.62 -1.71 -7.09
CA PRO A 25 -4.44 -0.51 -6.25
C PRO A 25 -3.60 -0.80 -5.01
N CYS A 26 -2.36 -1.26 -5.19
CA CYS A 26 -1.43 -1.60 -4.11
C CYS A 26 -1.05 -0.40 -3.23
N HIS A 27 -1.24 0.83 -3.71
CA HIS A 27 -1.03 2.06 -2.94
C HIS A 27 -2.06 2.22 -1.81
N ARG A 28 -3.22 1.55 -1.87
CA ARG A 28 -4.26 1.60 -0.83
C ARG A 28 -3.97 0.76 0.41
N VAL A 29 -3.02 -0.16 0.34
CA VAL A 29 -2.60 -0.93 1.52
C VAL A 29 -1.59 -0.10 2.32
N VAL A 30 -1.98 0.32 3.52
CA VAL A 30 -1.17 1.17 4.41
C VAL A 30 -0.83 0.44 5.71
N ALA A 31 0.26 0.85 6.35
CA ALA A 31 0.64 0.35 7.66
C ALA A 31 -0.06 1.15 8.76
N ALA A 32 -0.14 0.58 9.97
CA ALA A 32 -0.73 1.27 11.12
C ALA A 32 0.00 2.58 11.50
N ARG A 33 1.25 2.77 11.06
CA ARG A 33 2.10 3.93 11.37
C ARG A 33 2.55 4.68 10.10
N GLY A 34 1.71 4.70 9.06
CA GLY A 34 1.95 5.47 7.84
C GLY A 34 1.90 4.63 6.56
N PRO A 35 2.44 5.14 5.44
CA PRO A 35 2.18 4.56 4.12
C PRO A 35 2.70 3.13 3.95
N GLY A 36 3.78 2.72 4.63
CA GLY A 36 4.44 1.44 4.38
C GLY A 36 5.11 1.39 2.99
N GLY A 37 5.79 0.28 2.68
CA GLY A 37 6.57 0.13 1.44
C GLY A 37 5.74 0.25 0.15
N TYR A 38 6.42 0.66 -0.94
CA TYR A 38 5.83 0.75 -2.28
C TYR A 38 6.90 0.58 -3.36
N HIS A 39 6.66 -0.32 -4.31
CA HIS A 39 7.58 -0.63 -5.42
C HIS A 39 8.04 0.63 -6.17
N TRP A 40 7.12 1.56 -6.45
CA TRP A 40 7.37 2.76 -7.23
C TRP A 40 7.81 3.98 -6.39
N GLY A 41 8.14 3.75 -5.11
CA GLY A 41 8.60 4.79 -4.20
C GLY A 41 7.48 5.45 -3.39
N LEU A 42 7.82 5.84 -2.15
CA LEU A 42 6.87 6.38 -1.18
C LEU A 42 6.19 7.68 -1.65
N GLU A 43 6.88 8.52 -2.40
CA GLU A 43 6.33 9.76 -2.92
C GLU A 43 5.17 9.52 -3.88
N VAL A 44 5.30 8.55 -4.79
CA VAL A 44 4.23 8.17 -5.72
C VAL A 44 3.02 7.65 -4.96
N LYS A 45 3.23 6.80 -3.95
CA LYS A 45 2.15 6.29 -3.09
C LYS A 45 1.41 7.42 -2.38
N ARG A 46 2.13 8.37 -1.78
CA ARG A 46 1.51 9.53 -1.11
C ARG A 46 0.72 10.39 -2.07
N ARG A 47 1.25 10.65 -3.28
CA ARG A 47 0.52 11.41 -4.31
C ARG A 47 -0.76 10.71 -4.74
N LEU A 48 -0.70 9.40 -5.01
CA LEU A 48 -1.89 8.62 -5.38
C LEU A 48 -2.94 8.64 -4.27
N LEU A 49 -2.52 8.46 -3.01
CA LEU A 49 -3.43 8.55 -1.86
C LEU A 49 -4.04 9.95 -1.73
N ALA A 50 -3.25 11.00 -1.90
CA ALA A 50 -3.74 12.39 -1.85
C ALA A 50 -4.72 12.70 -2.99
N LEU A 51 -4.48 12.19 -4.21
CA LEU A 51 -5.43 12.28 -5.33
C LEU A 51 -6.75 11.55 -5.04
N GLU A 52 -6.70 10.48 -4.25
CA GLU A 52 -7.89 9.77 -3.74
C GLU A 52 -8.51 10.44 -2.49
N GLY A 53 -7.98 11.57 -2.02
CA GLY A 53 -8.46 12.28 -0.83
C GLY A 53 -8.03 11.64 0.51
N VAL A 54 -7.09 10.70 0.49
CA VAL A 54 -6.54 10.05 1.68
C VAL A 54 -5.33 10.83 2.19
N HIS A 55 -5.48 11.43 3.36
CA HIS A 55 -4.40 12.12 4.07
C HIS A 55 -3.89 11.23 5.20
N LEU A 56 -2.67 10.69 5.03
CA LEU A 56 -2.00 9.95 6.09
C LEU A 56 -1.34 10.95 7.05
N SER A 57 -1.75 10.87 8.33
CA SER A 57 -1.13 11.60 9.45
C SER A 57 0.27 11.12 9.76
#